data_AF-A0A7X3L4G1-F1
#
_entry.id   AF-A0A7X3L4G1-F1
#
_cell.length_a   1.000
_cell.length_b   1.000
_cell.length_c   1.000
_cell.angle_alpha   90.00
_cell.angle_beta   90.00
_cell.angle_gamma   90.00
#
_symmetry.space_group_name_H-M   'P 1'
#
loop_
_entity.id
_entity.type
_entity.pdbx_description
1 polymer ?
#
loop_
_entity_poly.entity_id
_entity_poly.type
_entity_poly.pdbx_seq_one_letter_code
_entity_poly.pdbx_strand_id
1 'polypeptide(L)'
;MRDAAQQERDRQDWCLPSLVEFPPGTPASFHEKTWKFRSVFLRDGASPSDVSQLDQFASPAQWALYWCVVHACRSAANAVVAKVEDGVSGEFLKALASEVGTASRFSAESGNLQIAYSAIFEHAKPAVKEADVGADILLIVAGQQVAGSGFARAFWIQAKKAEADTNPFTLHYDQKNSKGLQVDALTKVHRPNRGSFGLYIQYSRLPYVPAVSVSNLPRENGVLAADLSDLGLCLPEYIVAHAGVGARIGSFADTAEILAYLDEVSDMKPFYVATVTAEGGLELDQKRANNQLLSTITGHYRQRLGLNRVAENDSATHSQRDRDFEM
;
A
#
# COMPACT_ATOMS: atom_id res chain seq x y z
N MET A 1 18.99 -26.68 -4.60
CA MET A 1 17.55 -26.79 -4.96
C MET A 1 16.80 -27.15 -3.70
N ARG A 2 15.86 -26.32 -3.23
CA ARG A 2 14.92 -26.75 -2.17
C ARG A 2 13.99 -27.80 -2.77
N ASP A 3 13.66 -28.82 -2.00
CA ASP A 3 12.67 -29.84 -2.38
C ASP A 3 11.30 -29.16 -2.58
N ALA A 4 10.56 -29.50 -3.64
CA ALA A 4 9.26 -28.93 -3.96
C ALA A 4 8.26 -29.10 -2.79
N ALA A 5 8.38 -30.21 -2.05
CA ALA A 5 7.59 -30.46 -0.85
C ALA A 5 7.93 -29.51 0.32
N GLN A 6 9.16 -28.98 0.40
CA GLN A 6 9.51 -27.96 1.38
C GLN A 6 8.98 -26.59 0.98
N GLN A 7 9.07 -26.24 -0.31
CA GLN A 7 8.56 -24.95 -0.80
C GLN A 7 7.04 -24.84 -0.64
N GLU A 8 6.31 -25.93 -0.84
CA GLU A 8 4.87 -25.98 -0.62
C GLU A 8 4.51 -25.87 0.87
N ARG A 9 5.27 -26.49 1.77
CA ARG A 9 5.10 -26.32 3.22
C ARG A 9 5.38 -24.90 3.67
N ASP A 10 6.51 -24.32 3.25
CA ASP A 10 6.86 -22.93 3.54
C ASP A 10 5.76 -21.97 3.05
N ARG A 11 5.15 -22.27 1.89
CA ARG A 11 4.02 -21.51 1.35
C ARG A 11 2.79 -21.62 2.24
N GLN A 12 2.40 -22.83 2.63
CA GLN A 12 1.25 -23.09 3.51
C GLN A 12 1.40 -22.42 4.89
N ASP A 13 2.61 -22.45 5.45
CA ASP A 13 2.93 -21.76 6.71
C ASP A 13 2.87 -20.23 6.55
N TRP A 14 3.20 -19.71 5.38
CA TRP A 14 3.08 -18.29 5.08
C TRP A 14 1.62 -17.86 4.87
N CYS A 15 0.79 -18.71 4.29
CA CYS A 15 -0.63 -18.44 4.01
C CYS A 15 -1.60 -19.13 4.98
N LEU A 16 -1.25 -19.15 6.27
CA LEU A 16 -2.06 -19.79 7.32
C LEU A 16 -3.48 -19.18 7.39
N PRO A 17 -4.55 -20.00 7.29
CA PRO A 17 -5.93 -19.51 7.35
C PRO A 17 -6.26 -18.73 8.63
N SER A 18 -5.65 -19.09 9.76
CA SER A 18 -5.84 -18.41 11.05
C SER A 18 -5.43 -16.94 11.05
N LEU A 19 -4.62 -16.49 10.08
CA LEU A 19 -4.24 -15.07 9.94
C LEU A 19 -5.37 -14.20 9.38
N VAL A 20 -6.38 -14.82 8.77
CA VAL A 20 -7.50 -14.13 8.09
C VAL A 20 -8.86 -14.56 8.63
N GLU A 21 -8.86 -15.30 9.75
CA GLU A 21 -10.04 -15.65 10.53
C GLU A 21 -10.45 -14.50 11.44
N PHE A 22 -11.76 -14.37 11.62
CA PHE A 22 -12.34 -13.37 12.50
C PHE A 22 -12.41 -13.89 13.94
N PRO A 23 -11.88 -13.17 14.93
CA PRO A 23 -12.04 -13.52 16.32
C PRO A 23 -13.52 -13.41 16.72
N PRO A 24 -13.95 -14.18 17.75
CA PRO A 24 -15.27 -14.03 18.35
C PRO A 24 -15.56 -12.59 18.74
N GLY A 25 -16.77 -12.12 18.45
CA GLY A 25 -17.19 -10.74 18.71
C GLY A 25 -16.92 -9.77 17.56
N THR A 26 -16.34 -10.22 16.44
CA THR A 26 -16.34 -9.42 15.21
C THR A 26 -17.78 -9.20 14.72
N PRO A 27 -18.21 -7.95 14.44
CA PRO A 27 -19.56 -7.64 13.98
C PRO A 27 -19.93 -8.36 12.69
N ALA A 28 -21.16 -8.86 12.60
CA ALA A 28 -21.65 -9.62 11.44
C ALA A 28 -21.69 -8.79 10.14
N SER A 29 -22.01 -7.50 10.23
CA SER A 29 -21.98 -6.58 9.09
C SER A 29 -20.56 -6.40 8.51
N PHE A 30 -19.57 -6.21 9.39
CA PHE A 30 -18.15 -6.14 9.02
C PHE A 30 -17.66 -7.42 8.37
N HIS A 31 -18.04 -8.55 8.99
CA HIS A 31 -17.84 -9.90 8.50
C HIS A 31 -18.36 -9.87 7.03
N GLU A 32 -19.67 -9.71 6.81
CA GLU A 32 -20.33 -9.87 5.50
C GLU A 32 -19.73 -9.01 4.40
N LYS A 33 -19.42 -7.76 4.73
CA LYS A 33 -18.80 -6.82 3.79
C LYS A 33 -17.41 -7.27 3.38
N THR A 34 -16.63 -7.80 4.32
CA THR A 34 -15.30 -8.34 4.02
C THR A 34 -15.39 -9.54 3.08
N TRP A 35 -16.33 -10.49 3.27
CA TRP A 35 -16.50 -11.58 2.27
C TRP A 35 -16.89 -11.08 0.92
N LYS A 36 -17.81 -10.12 0.85
CA LYS A 36 -18.27 -9.59 -0.43
C LYS A 36 -17.11 -9.05 -1.25
N PHE A 37 -16.11 -8.44 -0.60
CA PHE A 37 -14.91 -7.94 -1.27
C PHE A 37 -13.90 -9.06 -1.57
N ARG A 38 -13.74 -10.01 -0.65
CA ARG A 38 -12.88 -11.18 -0.84
C ARG A 38 -13.29 -12.00 -2.07
N SER A 39 -14.57 -12.23 -2.27
CA SER A 39 -15.06 -13.03 -3.40
C SER A 39 -14.83 -12.38 -4.76
N VAL A 40 -14.52 -11.08 -4.84
CA VAL A 40 -14.34 -10.38 -6.13
C VAL A 40 -13.00 -10.69 -6.80
N PHE A 41 -11.99 -11.10 -6.03
CA PHE A 41 -10.66 -11.45 -6.55
C PHE A 41 -10.35 -12.95 -6.47
N LEU A 42 -11.28 -13.74 -5.94
CA LEU A 42 -11.26 -15.19 -6.02
C LEU A 42 -11.96 -15.65 -7.29
N ARG A 43 -11.63 -16.86 -7.75
CA ARG A 43 -12.28 -17.49 -8.89
C ARG A 43 -13.70 -17.92 -8.55
N ASP A 44 -14.54 -17.98 -9.58
CA ASP A 44 -15.92 -18.47 -9.45
C ASP A 44 -15.94 -19.88 -8.83
N GLY A 45 -16.71 -20.05 -7.75
CA GLY A 45 -16.82 -21.31 -7.02
C GLY A 45 -15.82 -21.48 -5.87
N ALA A 46 -14.85 -20.58 -5.71
CA ALA A 46 -13.94 -20.59 -4.57
C ALA A 46 -14.70 -20.30 -3.26
N SER A 47 -14.40 -21.05 -2.21
CA SER A 47 -14.90 -20.78 -0.87
C SER A 47 -14.02 -19.74 -0.17
N PRO A 48 -14.55 -19.00 0.82
CA PRO A 48 -13.76 -18.04 1.58
C PRO A 48 -12.56 -18.61 2.34
N SER A 49 -12.57 -19.91 2.64
CA SER A 49 -11.46 -20.65 3.26
C SER A 49 -10.32 -20.94 2.28
N ASP A 50 -10.56 -20.77 0.98
CA ASP A 50 -9.59 -21.11 -0.06
C ASP A 50 -8.56 -20.00 -0.34
N VAL A 51 -8.57 -18.93 0.45
CA VAL A 51 -7.61 -17.81 0.33
C VAL A 51 -6.14 -18.21 0.51
N SER A 52 -5.87 -19.38 1.10
CA SER A 52 -4.51 -19.95 1.19
C SER A 52 -4.03 -20.58 -0.11
N GLN A 53 -4.96 -20.92 -1.02
CA GLN A 53 -4.67 -21.59 -2.28
C GLN A 53 -4.42 -20.56 -3.39
N LEU A 54 -3.26 -20.66 -4.05
CA LEU A 54 -2.83 -19.70 -5.06
C LEU A 54 -3.69 -19.77 -6.33
N ASP A 55 -4.11 -20.97 -6.73
CA ASP A 55 -4.92 -21.24 -7.91
C ASP A 55 -6.37 -20.72 -7.80
N GLN A 56 -6.79 -20.33 -6.60
CA GLN A 56 -8.12 -19.80 -6.32
C GLN A 56 -8.20 -18.29 -6.54
N PHE A 57 -7.08 -17.63 -6.83
CA PHE A 57 -7.05 -16.21 -7.19
C PHE A 57 -7.12 -16.03 -8.71
N ALA A 58 -7.58 -14.86 -9.14
CA ALA A 58 -7.56 -14.51 -10.57
C ALA A 58 -6.13 -14.41 -11.13
N SER A 59 -5.15 -14.05 -10.30
CA SER A 59 -3.73 -14.10 -10.65
C SER A 59 -2.81 -14.39 -9.45
N PRO A 60 -1.61 -14.96 -9.68
CA PRO A 60 -0.59 -15.14 -8.64
C PRO A 60 -0.12 -13.83 -8.00
N ALA A 61 -0.20 -12.71 -8.74
CA ALA A 61 0.18 -11.40 -8.24
C ALA A 61 -0.88 -10.84 -7.27
N GLN A 62 -2.17 -11.11 -7.49
CA GLN A 62 -3.22 -10.76 -6.53
C GLN A 62 -3.13 -11.61 -5.26
N TRP A 63 -2.85 -12.90 -5.38
CA TRP A 63 -2.57 -13.77 -4.22
C TRP A 63 -1.40 -13.24 -3.39
N ALA A 64 -0.29 -12.89 -4.04
CA ALA A 64 0.87 -12.32 -3.36
C ALA A 64 0.54 -10.99 -2.66
N LEU A 65 -0.17 -10.07 -3.34
CA LEU A 65 -0.58 -8.79 -2.75
C LEU A 65 -1.43 -9.02 -1.51
N TYR A 66 -2.41 -9.93 -1.56
CA TYR A 66 -3.29 -10.25 -0.44
C TYR A 66 -2.48 -10.65 0.79
N TRP A 67 -1.60 -11.65 0.66
CA TRP A 67 -0.82 -12.16 1.79
C TRP A 67 0.23 -11.15 2.29
N CYS A 68 0.84 -10.36 1.42
CA CYS A 68 1.74 -9.27 1.84
C CYS A 68 1.01 -8.25 2.73
N VAL A 69 -0.21 -7.84 2.35
CA VAL A 69 -0.99 -6.88 3.13
C VAL A 69 -1.52 -7.52 4.42
N VAL A 70 -1.91 -8.80 4.42
CA VAL A 70 -2.31 -9.54 5.65
C VAL A 70 -1.19 -9.54 6.68
N HIS A 71 0.03 -9.92 6.29
CA HIS A 71 1.18 -9.92 7.19
C HIS A 71 1.57 -8.51 7.64
N ALA A 72 1.47 -7.52 6.76
CA ALA A 72 1.69 -6.12 7.12
C ALA A 72 0.68 -5.63 8.18
N CYS A 73 -0.60 -5.96 8.02
CA CYS A 73 -1.65 -5.67 9.00
C CYS A 73 -1.36 -6.37 10.34
N ARG A 74 -0.88 -7.61 10.30
CA ARG A 74 -0.53 -8.37 11.50
C ARG A 74 0.65 -7.73 12.26
N SER A 75 1.68 -7.30 11.54
CA SER A 75 2.80 -6.54 12.12
C SER A 75 2.32 -5.27 12.81
N ALA A 76 1.44 -4.52 12.13
CA ALA A 76 0.85 -3.30 12.66
C ALA A 76 0.03 -3.56 13.94
N ALA A 77 -0.82 -4.59 13.92
CA ALA A 77 -1.63 -4.99 15.08
C ALA A 77 -0.75 -5.37 16.29
N ASN A 78 0.37 -6.06 16.08
CA ASN A 78 1.32 -6.40 17.14
C ASN A 78 2.03 -5.15 17.70
N ALA A 79 2.28 -4.15 16.87
CA ALA A 79 2.95 -2.91 17.27
C ALA A 79 2.03 -1.92 17.99
N VAL A 80 0.70 -2.07 17.88
CA VAL A 80 -0.29 -1.07 18.34
C VAL A 80 -0.17 -0.70 19.81
N VAL A 81 0.24 -1.65 20.67
CA VAL A 81 0.38 -1.41 22.12
C VAL A 81 1.65 -0.62 22.41
N ALA A 82 2.72 -0.89 21.68
CA ALA A 82 4.05 -0.35 21.96
C ALA A 82 4.37 0.96 21.22
N LYS A 83 3.59 1.32 20.20
CA LYS A 83 3.89 2.44 19.30
C LYS A 83 2.74 3.44 19.18
N VAL A 84 3.10 4.69 18.90
CA VAL A 84 2.17 5.74 18.45
C VAL A 84 1.73 5.47 17.00
N GLU A 85 0.71 6.18 16.52
CA GLU A 85 0.12 6.03 15.17
C GLU A 85 1.18 5.90 14.06
N ASP A 86 2.07 6.89 13.93
CA ASP A 86 3.18 6.89 12.96
C ASP A 86 4.11 5.68 13.10
N GLY A 87 4.40 5.27 14.34
CA GLY A 87 5.24 4.11 14.62
C GLY A 87 4.58 2.80 14.21
N VAL A 88 3.25 2.70 14.29
CA VAL A 88 2.48 1.54 13.80
C VAL A 88 2.45 1.53 12.27
N SER A 89 2.22 2.69 11.65
CA SER A 89 2.32 2.88 10.19
C SER A 89 3.70 2.47 9.66
N GLY A 90 4.78 2.81 10.37
CA GLY A 90 6.14 2.38 10.04
C GLY A 90 6.33 0.86 10.07
N GLU A 91 5.79 0.16 11.08
CA GLU A 91 5.85 -1.31 11.14
C GLU A 91 4.99 -1.99 10.07
N PHE A 92 3.84 -1.40 9.72
CA PHE A 92 3.03 -1.84 8.58
C PHE A 92 3.86 -1.79 7.29
N LEU A 93 4.46 -0.63 6.98
CA LEU A 93 5.22 -0.43 5.75
C LEU A 93 6.48 -1.31 5.69
N LYS A 94 7.21 -1.45 6.80
CA LYS A 94 8.39 -2.31 6.89
C LYS A 94 8.03 -3.80 6.70
N ALA A 95 6.91 -4.24 7.25
CA ALA A 95 6.44 -5.61 7.02
C ALA A 95 5.98 -5.80 5.58
N LEU A 96 5.16 -4.90 5.03
CA LEU A 96 4.71 -4.95 3.64
C LEU A 96 5.90 -5.10 2.68
N ALA A 97 6.92 -4.27 2.89
CA ALA A 97 8.20 -4.33 2.21
C ALA A 97 8.85 -5.73 2.26
N SER A 98 9.09 -6.24 3.47
CA SER A 98 9.71 -7.54 3.69
C SER A 98 8.93 -8.67 3.00
N GLU A 99 7.61 -8.63 3.11
CA GLU A 99 6.75 -9.71 2.62
C GLU A 99 6.59 -9.72 1.10
N VAL A 100 6.65 -8.57 0.45
CA VAL A 100 6.80 -8.50 -1.01
C VAL A 100 8.07 -9.26 -1.41
N GLY A 101 9.20 -9.02 -0.74
CA GLY A 101 10.42 -9.83 -0.79
C GLY A 101 10.18 -11.34 -0.74
N THR A 102 9.46 -11.77 0.30
CA THR A 102 9.14 -13.18 0.57
C THR A 102 8.26 -13.81 -0.51
N ALA A 103 7.23 -13.10 -1.00
CA ALA A 103 6.25 -13.63 -1.95
C ALA A 103 6.89 -14.15 -3.25
N SER A 104 7.93 -13.48 -3.76
CA SER A 104 8.67 -13.93 -4.95
C SER A 104 9.32 -15.32 -4.80
N ARG A 105 9.53 -15.78 -3.57
CA ARG A 105 10.12 -17.11 -3.29
C ARG A 105 9.10 -18.24 -3.48
N PHE A 106 7.80 -17.93 -3.42
CA PHE A 106 6.74 -18.93 -3.50
C PHE A 106 6.10 -19.05 -4.88
N SER A 107 6.20 -18.01 -5.71
CA SER A 107 5.78 -18.09 -7.10
C SER A 107 6.60 -17.13 -7.95
N ALA A 108 7.24 -17.68 -9.00
CA ALA A 108 7.96 -16.87 -9.98
C ALA A 108 7.03 -15.89 -10.72
N GLU A 109 5.76 -16.28 -10.90
CA GLU A 109 4.72 -15.46 -11.51
C GLU A 109 4.20 -14.35 -10.58
N SER A 110 4.35 -14.52 -9.26
CA SER A 110 4.15 -13.42 -8.29
C SER A 110 5.21 -12.33 -8.40
N GLY A 111 6.31 -12.56 -9.12
CA GLY A 111 7.35 -11.56 -9.41
C GLY A 111 6.88 -10.36 -10.25
N ASN A 112 5.66 -10.39 -10.78
CA ASN A 112 5.03 -9.27 -11.48
C ASN A 112 4.31 -8.28 -10.54
N LEU A 113 4.23 -8.59 -9.24
CA LEU A 113 3.70 -7.66 -8.25
C LEU A 113 4.70 -6.52 -8.02
N GLN A 114 4.27 -5.29 -8.27
CA GLN A 114 5.05 -4.09 -7.97
C GLN A 114 4.31 -3.25 -6.93
N ILE A 115 4.99 -2.94 -5.83
CA ILE A 115 4.44 -2.07 -4.78
C ILE A 115 5.43 -0.93 -4.51
N ALA A 116 4.94 0.31 -4.63
CA ALA A 116 5.64 1.51 -4.16
C ALA A 116 4.88 2.07 -2.96
N TYR A 117 5.54 2.63 -1.96
CA TYR A 117 4.84 3.31 -0.88
C TYR A 117 5.54 4.60 -0.46
N SER A 118 4.86 5.48 0.26
CA SER A 118 5.40 6.72 0.80
C SER A 118 4.95 6.80 2.24
N ALA A 119 5.91 6.97 3.16
CA ALA A 119 5.63 7.30 4.55
C ALA A 119 5.51 8.83 4.67
N ILE A 120 4.35 9.37 4.31
CA ILE A 120 4.11 10.83 4.24
C ILE A 120 4.40 11.49 5.59
N PHE A 121 4.09 10.77 6.67
CA PHE A 121 4.34 11.16 8.06
C PHE A 121 5.83 11.35 8.40
N GLU A 122 6.77 10.70 7.70
CA GLU A 122 8.21 10.85 7.96
C GLU A 122 8.82 12.08 7.27
N HIS A 123 8.10 12.74 6.36
CA HIS A 123 8.68 13.83 5.58
C HIS A 123 8.87 15.08 6.44
N ALA A 124 10.11 15.58 6.53
CA ALA A 124 10.46 16.77 7.31
C ALA A 124 9.45 17.92 7.07
N LYS A 125 8.81 18.33 8.19
CA LYS A 125 7.58 19.14 8.34
C LYS A 125 6.25 18.39 8.08
N PRO A 126 5.80 17.54 9.03
CA PRO A 126 4.56 16.77 8.92
C PRO A 126 3.30 17.65 8.74
N ALA A 127 3.23 18.80 9.43
CA ALA A 127 2.01 19.63 9.50
C ALA A 127 1.59 20.36 8.20
N VAL A 128 2.43 20.40 7.16
CA VAL A 128 2.09 21.11 5.90
C VAL A 128 1.71 20.14 4.79
N LYS A 129 2.18 18.88 4.83
CA LYS A 129 2.17 17.96 3.67
C LYS A 129 1.10 16.89 3.79
N GLU A 130 0.98 16.24 4.95
CA GLU A 130 -0.23 15.49 5.33
C GLU A 130 -1.46 16.38 5.22
N ALA A 131 -1.29 17.68 5.47
CA ALA A 131 -2.39 18.63 5.45
C ALA A 131 -3.03 18.75 4.06
N ASP A 132 -2.21 18.67 3.01
CA ASP A 132 -2.66 18.98 1.68
C ASP A 132 -3.35 17.78 1.00
N VAL A 133 -2.92 16.53 1.27
CA VAL A 133 -3.57 15.30 0.76
C VAL A 133 -4.42 14.57 1.79
N GLY A 134 -4.31 14.89 3.07
CA GLY A 134 -5.06 14.23 4.15
C GLY A 134 -4.74 12.76 4.32
N ALA A 135 -3.49 12.34 4.07
CA ALA A 135 -3.03 10.95 4.14
C ALA A 135 -1.65 10.85 4.81
N ASP A 136 -1.45 9.77 5.56
CA ASP A 136 -0.16 9.42 6.18
C ASP A 136 0.66 8.50 5.27
N ILE A 137 -0.02 7.70 4.44
CA ILE A 137 0.60 6.72 3.58
C ILE A 137 0.06 6.90 2.16
N LEU A 138 0.95 6.91 1.17
CA LEU A 138 0.58 6.62 -0.22
C LEU A 138 1.09 5.23 -0.54
N LEU A 139 0.22 4.35 -1.03
CA LEU A 139 0.55 3.01 -1.52
C LEU A 139 0.17 2.93 -2.99
N ILE A 140 1.12 2.58 -3.85
CA ILE A 140 0.92 2.37 -5.28
C ILE A 140 1.09 0.89 -5.56
N VAL A 141 0.04 0.27 -6.08
CA VAL A 141 0.05 -1.13 -6.50
C VAL A 141 0.04 -1.16 -8.02
N ALA A 142 1.00 -1.87 -8.61
CA ALA A 142 1.20 -1.92 -10.04
C ALA A 142 1.54 -3.32 -10.54
N GLY A 143 1.39 -3.48 -11.85
CA GLY A 143 1.55 -4.74 -12.57
C GLY A 143 0.25 -5.11 -13.27
N GLN A 144 0.32 -5.42 -14.56
CA GLN A 144 -0.85 -5.73 -15.39
C GLN A 144 -1.65 -6.95 -14.89
N GLN A 145 -0.98 -7.89 -14.21
CA GLN A 145 -1.63 -9.05 -13.59
C GLN A 145 -2.36 -8.71 -12.28
N VAL A 146 -2.12 -7.52 -11.72
CA VAL A 146 -2.84 -7.01 -10.56
C VAL A 146 -3.90 -6.02 -11.01
N ALA A 147 -3.53 -4.96 -11.74
CA ALA A 147 -4.43 -3.97 -12.30
C ALA A 147 -4.99 -4.44 -13.65
N GLY A 148 -5.99 -5.33 -13.64
CA GLY A 148 -6.48 -6.02 -14.86
C GLY A 148 -6.94 -5.13 -16.04
N SER A 149 -7.07 -3.81 -15.87
CA SER A 149 -7.41 -2.83 -16.93
C SER A 149 -6.37 -1.73 -17.13
N GLY A 150 -5.21 -1.79 -16.48
CA GLY A 150 -4.17 -0.77 -16.58
C GLY A 150 -2.86 -1.18 -15.93
N PHE A 151 -2.06 -0.19 -15.56
CA PHE A 151 -0.71 -0.41 -15.04
C PHE A 151 -0.61 -0.24 -13.53
N ALA A 152 -1.29 0.77 -12.96
CA ALA A 152 -1.19 1.08 -11.54
C ALA A 152 -2.46 1.65 -10.92
N ARG A 153 -2.55 1.52 -9.59
CA ARG A 153 -3.53 2.15 -8.70
C ARG A 153 -2.83 2.86 -7.55
N ALA A 154 -3.41 3.96 -7.08
CA ALA A 154 -2.92 4.70 -5.92
C ALA A 154 -3.92 4.64 -4.77
N PHE A 155 -3.43 4.35 -3.57
CA PHE A 155 -4.18 4.29 -2.33
C PHE A 155 -3.60 5.30 -1.35
N TRP A 156 -4.36 6.35 -1.07
CA TRP A 156 -4.07 7.39 -0.09
C TRP A 156 -4.73 6.99 1.22
N ILE A 157 -3.92 6.68 2.22
CA ILE A 157 -4.36 6.06 3.46
C ILE A 157 -4.09 7.04 4.59
N GLN A 158 -5.15 7.50 5.25
CA GLN A 158 -5.05 8.15 6.55
C GLN A 158 -5.18 7.07 7.64
N ALA A 159 -4.14 6.90 8.44
CA ALA A 159 -4.19 6.03 9.58
C ALA A 159 -4.81 6.75 10.78
N LYS A 160 -5.50 5.97 11.60
CA LYS A 160 -5.96 6.37 12.93
C LYS A 160 -5.65 5.25 13.91
N LYS A 161 -5.32 5.60 15.14
CA LYS A 161 -5.29 4.65 16.26
C LYS A 161 -6.59 4.75 17.05
N ALA A 162 -7.20 3.60 17.39
CA ALA A 162 -8.38 3.59 18.25
C ALA A 162 -8.08 4.20 19.62
N GLU A 163 -8.95 5.09 20.10
CA GLU A 163 -8.77 5.78 21.39
C GLU A 163 -8.86 4.83 22.60
N ALA A 164 -9.70 3.80 22.49
CA ALA A 164 -9.90 2.80 23.54
C ALA A 164 -10.03 1.39 22.95
N ASP A 165 -9.47 0.40 23.65
CA ASP A 165 -9.55 -1.01 23.27
C ASP A 165 -11.00 -1.54 23.26
N THR A 166 -11.90 -0.89 24.00
CA THR A 166 -13.33 -1.24 24.10
C THR A 166 -14.15 -0.77 22.91
N ASN A 167 -13.62 0.11 22.06
CA ASN A 167 -14.33 0.60 20.88
C ASN A 167 -13.42 0.63 19.63
N PRO A 168 -12.98 -0.55 19.16
CA PRO A 168 -12.01 -0.64 18.06
C PRO A 168 -12.60 -0.27 16.68
N PHE A 169 -13.91 -0.04 16.59
CA PHE A 169 -14.61 0.28 15.35
C PHE A 169 -15.07 1.73 15.26
N THR A 170 -14.99 2.55 16.32
CA THR A 170 -15.34 3.98 16.18
C THR A 170 -14.15 4.75 15.62
N LEU A 171 -14.31 5.27 14.42
CA LEU A 171 -13.34 6.10 13.71
C LEU A 171 -13.71 7.56 13.89
N HIS A 172 -12.78 8.37 14.42
CA HIS A 172 -12.87 9.82 14.41
C HIS A 172 -12.03 10.39 13.25
N TYR A 173 -12.61 11.30 12.47
CA TYR A 173 -11.98 11.94 11.31
C TYR A 173 -12.23 13.46 11.28
N ASP A 174 -12.38 14.04 12.46
CA ASP A 174 -12.54 15.48 12.69
C ASP A 174 -11.20 16.26 12.69
N GLN A 175 -10.08 15.57 12.49
CA GLN A 175 -8.75 16.17 12.51
C GLN A 175 -8.62 17.33 11.50
N LYS A 176 -8.23 18.49 12.03
CA LYS A 176 -7.94 19.70 11.27
C LYS A 176 -6.44 19.92 11.14
N ASN A 177 -6.06 20.51 10.02
CA ASN A 177 -4.72 20.97 9.72
C ASN A 177 -4.78 22.46 9.30
N SER A 178 -3.64 23.02 8.87
CA SER A 178 -3.54 24.43 8.44
C SER A 178 -4.39 24.79 7.20
N LYS A 179 -4.95 23.79 6.50
CA LYS A 179 -5.74 23.89 5.27
C LYS A 179 -7.21 23.49 5.45
N GLY A 180 -7.64 23.09 6.65
CA GLY A 180 -9.00 22.64 6.92
C GLY A 180 -9.05 21.21 7.48
N LEU A 181 -10.15 20.48 7.21
CA LEU A 181 -10.28 19.09 7.64
C LEU A 181 -9.45 18.17 6.75
N GLN A 182 -8.73 17.22 7.36
CA GLN A 182 -7.96 16.21 6.61
C GLN A 182 -8.84 15.36 5.70
N VAL A 183 -10.06 15.01 6.14
CA VAL A 183 -11.02 14.23 5.33
C VAL A 183 -11.38 14.93 4.02
N ASP A 184 -11.38 16.27 3.99
CA ASP A 184 -11.65 17.05 2.77
C ASP A 184 -10.47 17.01 1.81
N ALA A 185 -9.25 17.08 2.32
CA ALA A 185 -8.03 16.89 1.53
C ALA A 185 -7.99 15.48 0.93
N LEU A 186 -8.26 14.46 1.73
CA LEU A 186 -8.29 13.06 1.28
C LEU A 186 -9.36 12.81 0.21
N THR A 187 -10.49 13.51 0.30
CA THR A 187 -11.56 13.41 -0.71
C THR A 187 -11.14 13.96 -2.07
N LYS A 188 -10.29 14.99 -2.11
CA LYS A 188 -9.80 15.57 -3.39
C LYS A 188 -8.94 14.59 -4.19
N VAL A 189 -8.21 13.72 -3.49
CA VAL A 189 -7.38 12.68 -4.11
C VAL A 189 -8.12 11.36 -4.32
N HIS A 190 -9.30 11.18 -3.69
CA HIS A 190 -10.18 10.05 -3.96
C HIS A 190 -10.88 10.21 -5.33
N ARG A 191 -10.26 9.66 -6.37
CA ARG A 191 -10.75 9.68 -7.76
C ARG A 191 -10.78 8.26 -8.34
N PRO A 192 -11.75 7.40 -7.95
CA PRO A 192 -11.79 6.00 -8.36
C PRO A 192 -11.85 5.82 -9.88
N ASN A 193 -12.45 6.77 -10.60
CA ASN A 193 -12.50 6.81 -12.06
C ASN A 193 -11.12 7.00 -12.72
N ARG A 194 -10.10 7.49 -11.99
CA ARG A 194 -8.69 7.56 -12.42
C ARG A 194 -7.82 6.49 -11.75
N GLY A 195 -8.41 5.66 -10.88
CA GLY A 195 -7.69 4.64 -10.12
C GLY A 195 -6.93 5.14 -8.90
N SER A 196 -7.37 6.27 -8.33
CA SER A 196 -6.90 6.79 -7.05
C SER A 196 -7.97 6.66 -5.98
N PHE A 197 -7.61 6.17 -4.79
CA PHE A 197 -8.54 5.91 -3.70
C PHE A 197 -8.05 6.55 -2.40
N GLY A 198 -8.83 7.45 -1.83
CA GLY A 198 -8.67 7.89 -0.43
C GLY A 198 -9.43 6.97 0.53
N LEU A 199 -8.78 6.51 1.59
CA LEU A 199 -9.36 5.67 2.63
C LEU A 199 -8.80 6.02 4.02
N TYR A 200 -9.61 5.75 5.05
CA TYR A 200 -9.17 5.69 6.43
C TYR A 200 -8.92 4.24 6.84
N ILE A 201 -7.91 4.04 7.68
CA ILE A 201 -7.68 2.76 8.38
C ILE A 201 -7.63 3.00 9.87
N GLN A 202 -7.97 1.98 10.66
CA GLN A 202 -7.92 2.07 12.11
C GLN A 202 -7.07 0.96 12.72
N TYR A 203 -5.97 1.34 13.37
CA TYR A 203 -5.17 0.45 14.19
C TYR A 203 -5.81 0.25 15.55
N SER A 204 -5.94 -1.01 15.96
CA SER A 204 -6.42 -1.42 17.27
C SER A 204 -5.77 -2.77 17.63
N ARG A 205 -6.17 -3.37 18.75
CA ARG A 205 -5.73 -4.73 19.14
C ARG A 205 -6.41 -5.85 18.34
N LEU A 206 -7.28 -5.51 17.39
CA LEU A 206 -7.85 -6.49 16.47
C LEU A 206 -6.71 -7.15 15.66
N PRO A 207 -6.85 -8.44 15.31
CA PRO A 207 -5.83 -9.16 14.53
C PRO A 207 -5.76 -8.70 13.05
N TYR A 208 -6.64 -7.78 12.65
CA TYR A 208 -6.74 -7.18 11.33
C TYR A 208 -6.91 -5.66 11.45
N VAL A 209 -6.79 -4.97 10.32
CA VAL A 209 -6.92 -3.51 10.22
C VAL A 209 -8.21 -3.16 9.46
N PRO A 210 -9.25 -2.64 10.14
CA PRO A 210 -10.41 -2.07 9.47
C PRO A 210 -10.05 -0.91 8.54
N ALA A 211 -10.70 -0.85 7.39
CA ALA A 211 -10.54 0.18 6.37
C ALA A 211 -11.91 0.65 5.86
N VAL A 212 -12.02 1.94 5.51
CA VAL A 212 -13.22 2.53 4.92
C VAL A 212 -12.86 3.58 3.87
N SER A 213 -13.58 3.56 2.75
CA SER A 213 -13.46 4.59 1.72
C SER A 213 -13.90 5.95 2.27
N VAL A 214 -13.15 7.02 1.95
CA VAL A 214 -13.53 8.39 2.34
C VAL A 214 -14.91 8.79 1.79
N SER A 215 -15.34 8.19 0.67
CA SER A 215 -16.66 8.39 0.07
C SER A 215 -17.83 7.86 0.90
N ASN A 216 -17.55 6.94 1.84
CA ASN A 216 -18.57 6.26 2.65
C ASN A 216 -18.67 6.86 4.06
N LEU A 217 -17.85 7.86 4.38
CA LEU A 217 -17.88 8.52 5.68
C LEU A 217 -19.07 9.47 5.77
N PRO A 218 -19.88 9.41 6.85
CA PRO A 218 -20.99 10.33 7.04
C PRO A 218 -20.46 11.76 7.21
N ARG A 219 -21.16 12.74 6.63
CA ARG A 219 -20.81 14.17 6.77
C ARG A 219 -21.96 15.01 7.29
N GLU A 220 -23.12 14.37 7.44
CA GLU A 220 -24.35 15.02 7.87
C GLU A 220 -24.33 15.18 9.39
N ASN A 221 -24.97 16.24 9.90
CA ASN A 221 -25.16 16.52 11.32
C ASN A 221 -23.91 16.97 12.10
N GLY A 222 -22.80 17.28 11.44
CA GLY A 222 -21.61 17.88 12.05
C GLY A 222 -20.77 16.94 12.93
N VAL A 223 -21.18 15.67 13.06
CA VAL A 223 -20.41 14.63 13.75
C VAL A 223 -19.48 13.96 12.72
N LEU A 224 -18.18 14.13 12.89
CA LEU A 224 -17.15 13.55 12.03
C LEU A 224 -16.59 12.28 12.68
N ALA A 225 -17.49 11.31 12.89
CA ALA A 225 -17.19 9.99 13.40
C ALA A 225 -18.01 8.93 12.66
N ALA A 226 -17.43 7.73 12.51
CA ALA A 226 -18.01 6.62 11.75
C ALA A 226 -17.88 5.32 12.53
N ASP A 227 -18.91 4.49 12.46
CA ASP A 227 -18.86 3.12 12.95
C ASP A 227 -18.36 2.19 11.85
N LEU A 228 -17.10 1.75 11.98
CA LEU A 228 -16.47 0.82 11.07
C LEU A 228 -17.06 -0.60 11.16
N SER A 229 -17.81 -0.95 12.20
CA SER A 229 -18.48 -2.25 12.26
C SER A 229 -19.47 -2.42 11.11
N ASP A 230 -20.14 -1.35 10.71
CA ASP A 230 -21.10 -1.35 9.60
C ASP A 230 -20.49 -0.82 8.29
N LEU A 231 -19.62 0.19 8.40
CA LEU A 231 -19.09 0.89 7.23
C LEU A 231 -17.79 0.29 6.71
N GLY A 232 -16.99 -0.34 7.57
CA GLY A 232 -15.65 -0.82 7.26
C GLY A 232 -15.59 -2.24 6.70
N LEU A 233 -14.39 -2.63 6.29
CA LEU A 233 -13.98 -4.01 5.95
C LEU A 233 -12.47 -4.17 6.15
N CYS A 234 -11.92 -5.38 6.07
CA CYS A 234 -10.48 -5.60 6.25
C CYS A 234 -9.63 -4.98 5.13
N LEU A 235 -8.55 -4.27 5.50
CA LEU A 235 -7.66 -3.57 4.56
C LEU A 235 -7.13 -4.45 3.40
N PRO A 236 -6.70 -5.72 3.61
CA PRO A 236 -6.27 -6.59 2.51
C PRO A 236 -7.35 -6.76 1.43
N GLU A 237 -8.58 -7.05 1.84
CA GLU A 237 -9.71 -7.21 0.92
C GLU A 237 -10.02 -5.92 0.17
N TYR A 238 -9.93 -4.76 0.83
CA TYR A 238 -10.11 -3.46 0.17
C TYR A 238 -9.07 -3.25 -0.93
N ILE A 239 -7.79 -3.37 -0.58
CA ILE A 239 -6.68 -3.11 -1.50
C ILE A 239 -6.73 -4.08 -2.68
N VAL A 240 -6.89 -5.38 -2.44
CA VAL A 240 -6.84 -6.39 -3.51
C VAL A 240 -8.05 -6.28 -4.44
N ALA A 241 -9.26 -6.08 -3.90
CA ALA A 241 -10.45 -5.92 -4.74
C ALA A 241 -10.35 -4.65 -5.61
N HIS A 242 -9.91 -3.52 -5.06
CA HIS A 242 -9.78 -2.28 -5.81
C HIS A 242 -8.55 -2.23 -6.73
N ALA A 243 -7.51 -3.02 -6.43
CA ALA A 243 -6.40 -3.24 -7.33
C ALA A 243 -6.80 -4.14 -8.49
N GLY A 244 -7.58 -5.20 -8.21
CA GLY A 244 -7.84 -6.36 -9.06
C GLY A 244 -8.99 -6.28 -10.06
N VAL A 245 -10.04 -5.50 -9.76
CA VAL A 245 -11.35 -5.68 -10.41
C VAL A 245 -11.60 -4.68 -11.54
N GLY A 246 -12.13 -5.21 -12.65
CA GLY A 246 -12.15 -4.61 -13.99
C GLY A 246 -13.19 -3.52 -14.31
N ALA A 247 -13.00 -2.96 -15.51
CA ALA A 247 -13.81 -2.07 -16.36
C ALA A 247 -14.51 -0.82 -15.77
N ARG A 248 -15.00 -0.85 -14.52
CA ARG A 248 -15.77 0.25 -13.89
C ARG A 248 -14.97 1.12 -12.94
N ILE A 249 -13.77 0.69 -12.60
CA ILE A 249 -12.81 1.42 -11.80
C ILE A 249 -11.67 1.82 -12.75
N GLY A 250 -11.14 3.04 -12.66
CA GLY A 250 -10.16 3.64 -13.60
C GLY A 250 -8.84 2.89 -13.70
N SER A 251 -7.71 3.50 -13.97
CA SER A 251 -6.36 2.98 -13.66
C SER A 251 -5.40 3.88 -14.38
N PHE A 252 -4.21 4.05 -13.84
CA PHE A 252 -3.16 4.70 -14.62
C PHE A 252 -2.68 3.72 -15.68
N ALA A 253 -2.69 4.13 -16.94
CA ALA A 253 -2.33 3.29 -18.08
C ALA A 253 -0.84 2.97 -18.13
N ASP A 254 0.00 3.89 -17.63
CA ASP A 254 1.45 3.77 -17.62
C ASP A 254 2.10 4.60 -16.51
N THR A 255 3.43 4.61 -16.51
CA THR A 255 4.23 5.39 -15.55
C THR A 255 4.07 6.91 -15.76
N ALA A 256 3.91 7.39 -16.98
CA ALA A 256 3.78 8.82 -17.25
C ALA A 256 2.45 9.36 -16.72
N GLU A 257 1.35 8.63 -16.86
CA GLU A 257 0.04 9.05 -16.37
C GLU A 257 -0.01 9.12 -14.84
N ILE A 258 0.55 8.12 -14.14
CA ILE A 258 0.61 8.18 -12.68
C ILE A 258 1.55 9.29 -12.19
N LEU A 259 2.67 9.55 -12.86
CA LEU A 259 3.55 10.67 -12.51
C LEU A 259 2.88 12.02 -12.76
N ALA A 260 2.17 12.18 -13.88
CA ALA A 260 1.39 13.38 -14.17
C ALA A 260 0.28 13.59 -13.13
N TYR A 261 -0.38 12.52 -12.69
CA TYR A 261 -1.36 12.59 -11.61
C TYR A 261 -0.71 12.96 -10.27
N LEU A 262 0.41 12.33 -9.92
CA LEU A 262 1.18 12.67 -8.71
C LEU A 262 1.64 14.13 -8.76
N ASP A 263 1.98 14.65 -9.94
CA ASP A 263 2.32 16.05 -10.18
C ASP A 263 1.11 16.98 -10.09
N GLU A 264 -0.05 16.57 -10.57
CA GLU A 264 -1.31 17.32 -10.42
C GLU A 264 -1.71 17.44 -8.95
N VAL A 265 -1.58 16.35 -8.18
CA VAL A 265 -1.78 16.38 -6.73
C VAL A 265 -0.52 16.89 -6.00
N SER A 266 0.55 17.26 -6.71
CA SER A 266 1.78 17.82 -6.12
C SER A 266 1.71 19.32 -5.85
N ASP A 267 0.60 20.00 -6.13
CA ASP A 267 0.29 21.23 -5.41
C ASP A 267 -0.13 20.95 -3.95
N MET A 268 -0.24 19.65 -3.58
CA MET A 268 -0.61 19.10 -2.27
C MET A 268 0.46 18.14 -1.66
N LYS A 269 1.74 18.38 -1.97
CA LYS A 269 2.93 17.47 -1.93
C LYS A 269 3.10 16.44 -0.78
N PRO A 270 3.14 15.12 -1.11
CA PRO A 270 4.02 14.14 -0.49
C PRO A 270 5.44 14.22 -1.09
N PHE A 271 6.48 14.06 -0.27
CA PHE A 271 7.87 14.38 -0.60
C PHE A 271 8.81 13.16 -0.74
N TYR A 272 8.38 11.91 -0.53
CA TYR A 272 9.29 10.77 -0.67
C TYR A 272 8.53 9.43 -0.78
N VAL A 273 8.74 8.69 -1.86
CA VAL A 273 8.22 7.33 -2.04
C VAL A 273 9.36 6.34 -1.73
N ALA A 274 9.25 5.57 -0.66
CA ALA A 274 10.08 4.40 -0.37
C ALA A 274 9.58 3.16 -1.14
N THR A 275 10.46 2.48 -1.86
CA THR A 275 10.09 1.38 -2.76
C THR A 275 10.68 0.07 -2.29
N VAL A 276 9.89 -1.01 -2.28
CA VAL A 276 10.39 -2.34 -1.95
C VAL A 276 9.93 -3.37 -2.98
N THR A 277 10.89 -4.12 -3.52
CA THR A 277 10.73 -5.15 -4.55
C THR A 277 10.86 -6.56 -3.98
N ALA A 278 10.13 -7.47 -4.61
CA ALA A 278 10.17 -8.90 -4.35
C ALA A 278 11.40 -9.53 -5.01
N GLU A 279 12.61 -9.29 -4.47
CA GLU A 279 13.84 -9.81 -5.10
C GLU A 279 14.13 -11.26 -4.69
N GLY A 280 13.67 -12.19 -5.54
CA GLY A 280 14.24 -13.54 -5.63
C GLY A 280 15.61 -13.47 -6.30
N GLY A 281 16.65 -13.83 -5.56
CA GLY A 281 18.03 -13.90 -6.05
C GLY A 281 18.17 -14.91 -7.18
N LEU A 282 18.25 -14.42 -8.41
CA LEU A 282 19.09 -14.89 -9.52
C LEU A 282 18.73 -14.09 -10.79
N GLU A 283 19.79 -13.65 -11.46
CA GLU A 283 19.86 -12.96 -12.77
C GLU A 283 19.51 -11.47 -12.79
N LEU A 284 20.54 -10.68 -12.46
CA LEU A 284 20.57 -9.21 -12.35
C LEU A 284 20.54 -8.45 -13.70
N ASP A 285 20.76 -9.10 -14.85
CA ASP A 285 21.02 -8.35 -16.09
C ASP A 285 19.88 -8.34 -17.13
N GLN A 286 18.86 -9.20 -17.04
CA GLN A 286 17.65 -9.10 -17.88
C GLN A 286 16.43 -8.50 -17.14
N LYS A 287 16.41 -8.53 -15.79
CA LYS A 287 15.33 -7.96 -14.96
C LYS A 287 15.36 -6.44 -14.80
N ARG A 288 16.45 -5.77 -15.22
CA ARG A 288 16.55 -4.30 -15.24
C ARG A 288 15.54 -3.61 -16.17
N ALA A 289 15.00 -4.31 -17.17
CA ALA A 289 14.03 -3.75 -18.11
C ALA A 289 12.59 -3.69 -17.57
N ASN A 290 12.20 -4.59 -16.65
CA ASN A 290 10.82 -4.68 -16.15
C ASN A 290 10.58 -4.00 -14.78
N ASN A 291 11.64 -3.57 -14.09
CA ASN A 291 11.62 -2.87 -12.79
C ASN A 291 11.64 -1.33 -12.91
N GLN A 292 10.94 -0.78 -13.91
CA GLN A 292 11.01 0.66 -14.23
C GLN A 292 10.13 1.54 -13.34
N LEU A 293 9.00 1.07 -12.79
CA LEU A 293 8.10 1.97 -12.04
C LEU A 293 8.74 2.54 -10.78
N LEU A 294 9.38 1.68 -9.98
CA LEU A 294 9.90 2.02 -8.66
C LEU A 294 11.14 2.91 -8.75
N SER A 295 12.02 2.60 -9.70
CA SER A 295 13.18 3.44 -10.03
C SER A 295 12.74 4.77 -10.63
N THR A 296 11.67 4.80 -11.44
CA THR A 296 11.16 6.03 -12.06
C THR A 296 10.41 6.91 -11.06
N ILE A 297 9.56 6.38 -10.19
CA ILE A 297 8.88 7.18 -9.15
C ILE A 297 9.91 7.72 -8.15
N THR A 298 10.83 6.88 -7.68
CA THR A 298 11.92 7.32 -6.78
C THR A 298 12.82 8.36 -7.46
N GLY A 299 13.19 8.13 -8.72
CA GLY A 299 13.99 9.04 -9.54
C GLY A 299 13.29 10.39 -9.80
N HIS A 300 11.99 10.36 -10.10
CA HIS A 300 11.14 11.54 -10.30
C HIS A 300 11.11 12.43 -9.05
N TYR A 301 10.87 11.84 -7.87
CA TYR A 301 10.91 12.58 -6.62
C TYR A 301 12.32 13.07 -6.28
N ARG A 302 13.38 12.27 -6.47
CA ARG A 302 14.78 12.73 -6.25
C ARG A 302 15.15 13.91 -7.16
N GLN A 303 14.75 13.88 -8.43
CA GLN A 303 14.98 14.96 -9.39
C GLN A 303 14.26 16.24 -8.98
N ARG A 304 12.96 16.16 -8.65
CA ARG A 304 12.17 17.33 -8.23
C ARG A 304 12.66 17.96 -6.93
N LEU A 305 13.34 17.20 -6.08
CA LEU A 305 13.94 17.69 -4.85
C LEU A 305 15.37 18.20 -5.01
N GLY A 306 15.93 18.19 -6.22
CA GLY A 306 17.31 18.58 -6.47
C GLY A 306 18.34 17.65 -5.80
N LEU A 307 17.92 16.45 -5.39
CA LEU A 307 18.76 15.46 -4.71
C LEU A 307 19.64 14.67 -5.68
N ASN A 308 19.52 14.93 -7.00
CA ASN A 308 20.39 14.36 -8.03
C ASN A 308 21.77 15.05 -8.12
N ARG A 309 22.09 16.03 -7.26
CA ARG A 309 23.39 16.71 -7.27
C ARG A 309 24.38 16.09 -6.28
N VAL A 310 24.90 14.90 -6.57
CA VAL A 310 26.31 14.50 -6.32
C VAL A 310 26.63 13.29 -7.22
N ALA A 311 26.98 13.54 -8.49
CA ALA A 311 27.68 12.56 -9.34
C ALA A 311 28.35 13.19 -10.58
N GLU A 312 28.06 14.46 -10.90
CA GLU A 312 28.62 15.11 -12.10
C GLU A 312 29.83 16.03 -11.85
N ASN A 313 30.26 16.25 -10.61
CA ASN A 313 31.38 17.16 -10.30
C ASN A 313 32.71 16.48 -9.91
N ASP A 314 32.77 15.15 -9.82
CA ASP A 314 34.03 14.43 -9.50
C ASP A 314 34.76 13.88 -10.73
N SER A 315 34.16 13.95 -11.93
CA SER A 315 34.84 13.54 -13.18
C SER A 315 35.59 14.68 -13.86
N ALA A 316 35.22 15.93 -13.60
CA ALA A 316 35.88 17.10 -14.21
C ALA A 316 37.07 17.63 -13.40
N THR A 317 37.14 17.35 -12.10
CA THR A 317 38.21 17.83 -11.21
C THR A 317 39.38 16.84 -11.03
N HIS A 318 39.21 15.58 -11.46
CA HIS A 318 40.31 14.60 -11.48
C HIS A 318 41.15 14.61 -12.78
N SER A 319 40.63 15.13 -13.90
CA SER A 319 41.40 15.16 -15.17
C SER A 319 42.31 16.39 -15.35
N GLN A 320 42.21 17.40 -14.48
CA GLN A 320 43.10 18.57 -14.52
C GLN A 320 44.24 18.52 -13.49
N ARG A 321 44.18 17.68 -12.45
CA ARG A 321 45.29 17.52 -11.50
C ARG A 321 46.37 16.56 -11.96
N ASP A 322 46.09 15.69 -12.92
CA ASP A 322 47.06 14.74 -13.49
C ASP A 322 47.83 15.28 -14.71
N ARG A 323 47.62 16.53 -15.12
CA ARG A 323 48.43 17.18 -16.18
C ARG A 323 49.44 18.22 -15.68
N ASP A 324 49.35 18.63 -14.43
CA ASP A 324 50.23 19.65 -13.85
C ASP A 324 51.39 19.05 -13.01
N PHE A 325 51.61 17.73 -13.11
CA PHE A 325 52.75 17.02 -12.48
C PHE A 325 53.70 16.33 -13.46
N GLU A 326 53.54 16.58 -14.77
CA GLU A 326 54.55 16.23 -15.79
C GLU A 326 55.03 17.50 -16.51
N MET A 327 55.78 18.35 -15.79
CA MET A 327 56.80 19.25 -16.35
C MET A 327 57.90 19.49 -15.32
#